data_AF-A0A2W2FHY8-F1
#
_entry.id   AF-A0A2W2FHY8-F1
#
_cell.length_a   1.000
_cell.length_b   1.000
_cell.length_c   1.000
_cell.angle_alpha   90.00
_cell.angle_beta   90.00
_cell.angle_gamma   90.00
#
_symmetry.space_group_name_H-M   'P 1'
#
loop_
_entity.id
_entity.type
_entity.pdbx_description
1 polymer ?
#
loop_
_entity_poly.entity_id
_entity_poly.type
_entity_poly.pdbx_seq_one_letter_code
_entity_poly.pdbx_strand_id
1 'polypeptide(L)'
;MAAWARPRSSSISSDLATIDTARLSRWSAERSFSLVGGVVPMSLAASVLSVLVALVFLLAGAQKVLLRRSVTANLLRLGVGPALTRLIGALEIAGTFGLVAGLWLRPLAIAAATGLTLLLIGAVGYHLRARDFTHRRHRSHAVAPVLLAALTATTTALLLATS
;
A
#
# COMPACT_ATOMS: atom_id res chain seq x y z
N MET A 1 -70.38 6.85 4.72
CA MET A 1 -69.32 7.86 5.01
C MET A 1 -68.36 7.25 6.02
N ALA A 2 -67.25 6.64 5.56
CA ALA A 2 -66.25 6.03 6.43
C ALA A 2 -64.97 6.88 6.38
N ALA A 3 -64.55 7.40 7.53
CA ALA A 3 -63.41 8.29 7.68
C ALA A 3 -62.09 7.51 7.58
N TRP A 4 -61.27 7.86 6.60
CA TRP A 4 -59.90 7.36 6.43
C TRP A 4 -58.98 8.02 7.47
N ALA A 5 -58.49 7.25 8.44
CA ALA A 5 -57.53 7.72 9.44
C ALA A 5 -56.10 7.67 8.88
N ARG A 6 -55.41 8.81 8.87
CA ARG A 6 -53.98 8.89 8.49
C ARG A 6 -53.08 8.35 9.62
N PRO A 7 -51.98 7.62 9.31
CA PRO A 7 -51.01 7.22 10.33
C PRO A 7 -50.23 8.44 10.86
N ARG A 8 -50.01 8.51 12.19
CA ARG A 8 -49.16 9.52 12.85
C ARG A 8 -47.69 9.33 12.48
N SER A 9 -47.06 10.39 11.96
CA SER A 9 -45.65 10.44 11.54
C SER A 9 -44.65 10.83 12.64
N SER A 10 -45.05 10.79 13.93
CA SER A 10 -44.29 11.41 15.02
C SER A 10 -43.14 10.57 15.60
N SER A 11 -42.99 9.29 15.22
CA SER A 11 -41.91 8.43 15.73
C SER A 11 -40.64 8.43 14.88
N ILE A 12 -40.71 8.90 13.62
CA ILE A 12 -39.56 8.87 12.70
C ILE A 12 -38.56 9.99 13.04
N SER A 13 -39.04 11.13 13.56
CA SER A 13 -38.18 12.29 13.85
C SER A 13 -37.29 12.12 15.09
N SER A 14 -37.72 11.36 16.10
CA SER A 14 -36.92 11.09 17.30
C SER A 14 -35.75 10.15 17.03
N ASP A 15 -35.96 9.15 16.17
CA ASP A 15 -34.96 8.13 15.88
C ASP A 15 -33.82 8.69 15.02
N LEU A 16 -34.14 9.58 14.06
CA LEU A 16 -33.15 10.25 13.22
C LEU A 16 -32.24 11.19 14.03
N ALA A 17 -32.77 11.91 15.00
CA ALA A 17 -31.98 12.79 15.87
C ALA A 17 -31.03 12.01 16.80
N THR A 18 -31.47 10.83 17.26
CA THR A 18 -30.66 9.96 18.14
C THR A 18 -29.53 9.28 17.37
N ILE A 19 -29.77 8.87 16.12
CA ILE A 19 -28.74 8.28 15.25
C ILE A 19 -27.68 9.32 14.87
N ASP A 20 -28.08 10.57 14.65
CA ASP A 20 -27.16 11.64 14.23
C ASP A 20 -26.14 11.95 15.34
N THR A 21 -26.60 12.12 16.58
CA THR A 21 -25.71 12.42 17.73
C THR A 21 -24.76 11.26 18.08
N ALA A 22 -25.22 10.01 18.00
CA ALA A 22 -24.38 8.82 18.21
C ALA A 22 -23.33 8.64 17.10
N ARG A 23 -23.66 9.04 15.87
CA ARG A 23 -22.73 9.02 14.73
C ARG A 23 -21.70 10.13 14.85
N LEU A 24 -22.12 11.35 15.15
CA LEU A 24 -21.26 12.53 15.28
C LEU A 24 -20.26 12.39 16.45
N SER A 25 -20.68 11.80 17.57
CA SER A 25 -19.80 11.50 18.71
C SER A 25 -18.77 10.41 18.39
N ARG A 26 -19.13 9.42 17.57
CA ARG A 26 -18.18 8.41 17.08
C ARG A 26 -17.15 9.02 16.12
N TRP A 27 -17.58 9.90 15.20
CA TRP A 27 -16.68 10.64 14.30
C TRP A 27 -15.75 11.62 15.01
N SER A 28 -16.14 12.17 16.17
CA SER A 28 -15.29 13.05 16.97
C SER A 28 -14.27 12.27 17.78
N ALA A 29 -14.65 11.11 18.33
CA ALA A 29 -13.74 10.22 19.06
C ALA A 29 -12.60 9.67 18.16
N GLU A 30 -12.93 9.27 16.93
CA GLU A 30 -11.92 8.84 15.94
C GLU A 30 -10.96 9.97 15.54
N ARG A 31 -11.45 11.22 15.49
CA ARG A 31 -10.62 12.40 15.25
C ARG A 31 -9.70 12.73 16.42
N SER A 32 -10.14 12.45 17.64
CA SER A 32 -9.46 12.82 18.90
C SER A 32 -8.23 11.95 19.19
N PHE A 33 -8.19 10.70 18.69
CA PHE A 33 -7.02 9.83 18.82
C PHE A 33 -5.78 10.41 18.09
N SER A 34 -6.00 11.32 17.14
CA SER A 34 -4.96 11.99 16.36
C SER A 34 -4.26 13.14 17.09
N LEU A 35 -4.74 13.54 18.28
CA LEU A 35 -4.27 14.76 18.98
C LEU A 35 -3.37 14.49 20.18
N VAL A 36 -3.13 13.21 20.54
CA VAL A 36 -2.21 12.84 21.62
C VAL A 36 -0.83 12.55 21.03
N GLY A 37 -0.05 13.62 20.84
CA GLY A 37 1.34 13.58 20.37
C GLY A 37 1.52 14.38 19.08
N GLY A 38 2.30 15.47 19.12
CA GLY A 38 2.47 16.47 18.07
C GLY A 38 3.18 16.03 16.78
N VAL A 39 2.86 14.85 16.26
CA VAL A 39 3.22 14.39 14.93
C VAL A 39 1.88 14.11 14.25
N VAL A 40 1.55 14.81 13.16
CA VAL A 40 0.28 14.54 12.45
C VAL A 40 0.34 13.09 11.98
N PRO A 41 -0.40 12.15 12.61
CA PRO A 41 -0.23 10.74 12.29
C PRO A 41 -0.65 10.55 10.84
N MET A 42 0.09 9.73 10.08
CA MET A 42 -0.40 9.28 8.77
C MET A 42 -1.76 8.62 8.96
N SER A 43 -2.61 8.68 7.92
CA SER A 43 -3.89 7.97 7.98
C SER A 43 -3.65 6.50 8.33
N LEU A 44 -4.58 5.90 9.09
CA LEU A 44 -4.47 4.49 9.50
C LEU A 44 -4.28 3.59 8.27
N ALA A 45 -5.03 3.88 7.20
CA ALA A 45 -4.90 3.18 5.92
C ALA A 45 -3.48 3.27 5.33
N ALA A 46 -2.89 4.48 5.26
CA ALA A 46 -1.55 4.66 4.74
C ALA A 46 -0.48 3.99 5.63
N SER A 47 -0.68 4.00 6.95
CA SER A 47 0.22 3.36 7.91
C SER A 47 0.21 1.84 7.76
N VAL A 48 -0.98 1.22 7.75
CA VAL A 48 -1.15 -0.21 7.52
C VAL A 48 -0.55 -0.62 6.18
N LEU A 49 -0.85 0.13 5.12
CA LEU A 49 -0.34 -0.16 3.79
C LEU A 49 1.19 -0.05 3.73
N SER A 50 1.77 0.99 4.34
CA SER A 50 3.23 1.17 4.40
C SER A 50 3.92 0.01 5.11
N VAL A 51 3.36 -0.47 6.23
CA VAL A 51 3.90 -1.63 6.96
C VAL A 51 3.79 -2.91 6.14
N LEU A 52 2.65 -3.16 5.50
CA LEU A 52 2.46 -4.35 4.65
C LEU A 52 3.43 -4.35 3.46
N VAL A 53 3.54 -3.21 2.77
CA VAL A 53 4.48 -3.04 1.66
C VAL A 53 5.92 -3.25 2.14
N ALA A 54 6.31 -2.63 3.26
CA ALA A 54 7.63 -2.80 3.85
C ALA A 54 7.95 -4.28 4.13
N LEU A 55 7.03 -5.03 4.75
CA LEU A 55 7.24 -6.45 5.02
C LEU A 55 7.46 -7.28 3.74
N VAL A 56 6.64 -7.04 2.70
CA VAL A 56 6.78 -7.75 1.43
C VAL A 56 8.12 -7.46 0.76
N PHE A 57 8.55 -6.20 0.75
CA PHE A 57 9.83 -5.80 0.18
C PHE A 57 11.04 -6.25 0.99
N LEU A 58 10.92 -6.34 2.31
CA LEU A 58 11.97 -6.90 3.15
C LEU A 58 12.25 -8.35 2.77
N LEU A 59 11.19 -9.16 2.63
CA LEU A 59 11.30 -10.56 2.25
C LEU A 59 11.81 -10.72 0.81
N ALA A 60 11.26 -9.94 -0.13
CA ALA A 60 11.69 -9.95 -1.52
C ALA A 60 13.16 -9.52 -1.68
N GLY A 61 13.56 -8.45 -0.99
CA GLY A 61 14.90 -7.91 -1.01
C GLY A 61 15.91 -8.86 -0.38
N ALA A 62 15.56 -9.47 0.76
CA ALA A 62 16.41 -10.47 1.41
C ALA A 62 16.71 -11.66 0.48
N GLN A 63 15.71 -12.16 -0.26
CA GLN A 63 15.93 -13.25 -1.22
C GLN A 63 16.93 -12.85 -2.33
N LYS A 64 16.87 -11.60 -2.79
CA LYS A 64 17.76 -11.07 -3.84
C LYS A 64 19.17 -10.80 -3.33
N VAL A 65 19.33 -10.21 -2.14
CA VAL A 65 20.66 -9.99 -1.51
C VAL A 65 21.36 -11.32 -1.23
N LEU A 66 20.61 -12.31 -0.74
CA LEU A 66 21.12 -13.66 -0.47
C LEU A 66 21.28 -14.53 -1.73
N LEU A 67 20.95 -14.01 -2.92
CA LEU A 67 21.03 -14.73 -4.19
C LEU A 67 20.37 -16.12 -4.14
N ARG A 68 19.15 -16.19 -3.58
CA ARG A 68 18.41 -17.45 -3.50
C ARG A 68 18.17 -18.01 -4.91
N ARG A 69 18.55 -19.28 -5.13
CA ARG A 69 18.57 -19.92 -6.46
C ARG A 69 17.27 -19.76 -7.25
N SER A 70 16.11 -19.90 -6.60
CA SER A 70 14.79 -19.76 -7.25
C SER A 70 14.56 -18.37 -7.85
N VAL A 71 15.01 -17.32 -7.16
CA VAL A 71 14.87 -15.92 -7.60
C VAL A 71 15.96 -15.56 -8.60
N THR A 72 17.21 -15.91 -8.30
CA THR A 72 18.36 -15.54 -9.14
C THR A 72 18.33 -16.26 -10.49
N ALA A 73 17.88 -17.52 -10.57
CA ALA A 73 17.74 -18.22 -11.85
C ALA A 73 16.72 -17.51 -12.78
N ASN A 74 15.62 -17.02 -12.22
CA ASN A 74 14.65 -16.23 -12.97
C ASN A 74 15.25 -14.91 -13.47
N LEU A 75 15.98 -14.19 -12.62
CA LEU A 75 16.61 -12.92 -12.97
C LEU A 75 17.75 -13.07 -13.99
N LEU A 76 18.56 -14.12 -13.87
CA LEU A 76 19.61 -14.43 -14.84
C LEU A 76 19.02 -14.69 -16.24
N ARG A 77 17.88 -15.40 -16.33
CA ARG A 77 17.16 -15.58 -17.60
C ARG A 77 16.75 -14.24 -18.24
N LEU A 78 16.44 -13.24 -17.42
CA LEU A 78 16.09 -11.88 -17.87
C LEU A 78 17.33 -11.03 -18.23
N GLY A 79 18.54 -11.58 -18.11
CA GLY A 79 19.80 -10.86 -18.31
C GLY A 79 20.25 -10.03 -17.11
N VAL A 80 19.64 -10.24 -15.94
CA VAL A 80 20.00 -9.54 -14.70
C VAL A 80 21.04 -10.35 -13.94
N GLY A 81 22.28 -9.87 -13.95
CA GLY A 81 23.41 -10.52 -13.28
C GLY A 81 23.31 -10.50 -11.74
N PRO A 82 24.18 -11.27 -11.03
CA PRO A 82 24.16 -11.36 -9.57
C PRO A 82 24.42 -10.03 -8.85
N ALA A 83 25.31 -9.18 -9.40
CA ALA A 83 25.60 -7.87 -8.83
C ALA A 83 24.38 -6.95 -8.87
N LEU A 84 23.72 -6.86 -10.02
CA LEU A 84 22.48 -6.08 -10.16
C LEU A 84 21.34 -6.68 -9.33
N THR A 85 21.26 -8.01 -9.23
CA THR A 85 20.30 -8.69 -8.34
C THR A 85 20.48 -8.24 -6.89
N ARG A 86 21.72 -8.22 -6.38
CA ARG A 86 22.01 -7.73 -5.01
C ARG A 86 21.68 -6.26 -4.85
N LEU A 87 22.00 -5.43 -5.84
CA LEU A 87 21.68 -4.00 -5.81
C LEU A 87 20.17 -3.78 -5.73
N ILE A 88 19.38 -4.47 -6.55
CA ILE A 88 17.91 -4.44 -6.49
C ILE A 88 17.44 -4.83 -5.09
N GLY A 89 17.95 -5.94 -4.55
CA GLY A 89 17.59 -6.38 -3.20
C GLY A 89 17.96 -5.37 -2.11
N ALA A 90 19.11 -4.71 -2.21
CA ALA A 90 19.53 -3.67 -1.28
C ALA A 90 18.62 -2.43 -1.35
N LEU A 91 18.21 -2.03 -2.55
CA LEU A 91 17.26 -0.92 -2.76
C LEU A 91 15.87 -1.24 -2.20
N GLU A 92 15.40 -2.49 -2.34
CA GLU A 92 14.14 -2.95 -1.74
C GLU A 92 14.18 -2.90 -0.20
N ILE A 93 15.29 -3.32 0.40
CA ILE A 93 15.51 -3.23 1.84
C ILE A 93 15.63 -1.76 2.29
N ALA A 94 16.34 -0.91 1.53
CA ALA A 94 16.43 0.52 1.83
C ALA A 94 15.05 1.19 1.78
N GLY A 95 14.22 0.87 0.78
CA GLY A 95 12.84 1.34 0.69
C GLY A 95 11.97 0.85 1.84
N THR A 96 12.19 -0.38 2.32
CA THR A 96 11.54 -0.90 3.54
C THR A 96 11.84 -0.01 4.75
N PHE A 97 13.12 0.29 4.99
CA PHE A 97 13.51 1.17 6.10
C PHE A 97 12.97 2.58 5.92
N GLY A 98 12.94 3.10 4.68
CA GLY A 98 12.35 4.40 4.37
C GLY A 98 10.85 4.46 4.64
N LEU A 99 10.09 3.40 4.34
CA LEU A 99 8.66 3.31 4.67
C LEU A 99 8.41 3.26 6.19
N VAL A 100 9.21 2.48 6.92
CA VAL A 100 9.08 2.34 8.38
C VAL A 100 9.48 3.64 9.07
N ALA A 101 10.65 4.21 8.76
CA ALA A 101 11.06 5.51 9.28
C ALA A 101 10.10 6.63 8.85
N GLY A 102 9.48 6.46 7.68
CA GLY A 102 8.46 7.32 7.13
C GLY A 102 7.19 7.47 7.99
N LEU A 103 6.93 6.53 8.90
CA LEU A 103 5.83 6.62 9.87
C LEU A 103 5.98 7.82 10.81
N TRP A 104 7.22 8.25 11.07
CA TRP A 104 7.54 9.47 11.82
C TRP A 104 7.90 10.64 10.88
N LEU A 105 8.45 10.35 9.70
CA LEU A 105 8.91 11.34 8.73
C LEU A 105 8.19 11.18 7.38
N ARG A 106 7.01 11.79 7.24
CA ARG A 106 6.17 11.68 6.03
C ARG A 106 6.91 11.85 4.68
N PRO A 107 7.81 12.83 4.48
CA PRO A 107 8.54 12.97 3.21
C PRO A 107 9.39 11.74 2.86
N LEU A 108 9.92 11.06 3.88
CA LEU A 108 10.72 9.84 3.72
C LEU A 108 9.85 8.67 3.26
N ALA A 109 8.61 8.56 3.76
CA ALA A 109 7.64 7.56 3.31
C ALA A 109 7.33 7.73 1.81
N ILE A 110 7.08 8.97 1.39
CA ILE A 110 6.76 9.32 -0.01
C ILE A 110 7.95 9.00 -0.91
N ALA A 111 9.17 9.40 -0.52
CA ALA A 111 10.38 9.11 -1.28
C ALA A 111 10.62 7.60 -1.41
N ALA A 112 10.46 6.84 -0.33
CA ALA A 112 10.61 5.39 -0.33
C ALA A 112 9.57 4.69 -1.22
N ALA A 113 8.28 5.02 -1.06
CA ALA A 113 7.21 4.45 -1.87
C ALA A 113 7.38 4.76 -3.37
N THR A 114 7.82 5.97 -3.69
CA THR A 114 8.13 6.40 -5.07
C THR A 114 9.31 5.61 -5.63
N GLY A 115 10.42 5.51 -4.89
CA GLY A 115 11.60 4.76 -5.32
C GLY A 115 11.31 3.27 -5.57
N LEU A 116 10.54 2.64 -4.67
CA LEU A 116 10.09 1.25 -4.84
C LEU A 116 9.19 1.11 -6.08
N THR A 117 8.29 2.06 -6.33
CA THR A 117 7.44 2.06 -7.52
C THR A 117 8.28 2.13 -8.80
N LEU A 118 9.28 3.01 -8.87
CA LEU A 118 10.18 3.13 -10.02
C LEU A 118 11.00 1.86 -10.24
N LEU A 119 11.51 1.25 -9.15
CA LEU A 119 12.25 0.00 -9.21
C LEU A 119 11.39 -1.13 -9.80
N LEU A 120 10.12 -1.22 -9.41
CA LEU A 120 9.19 -2.21 -9.95
C LEU A 120 8.78 -1.93 -11.40
N ILE A 121 8.63 -0.66 -11.81
CA ILE A 121 8.42 -0.32 -13.22
C ILE A 121 9.59 -0.84 -14.06
N GLY A 122 10.83 -0.68 -13.59
CA GLY A 122 12.01 -1.28 -14.21
C GLY A 122 11.90 -2.80 -14.32
N ALA A 123 11.50 -3.48 -13.25
CA ALA A 123 11.29 -4.94 -13.25
C ALA A 123 10.23 -5.39 -14.26
N VAL A 124 9.10 -4.67 -14.36
CA VAL A 124 8.06 -4.93 -15.38
C VAL A 124 8.65 -4.79 -16.78
N GLY A 125 9.49 -3.79 -17.03
CA GLY A 125 10.21 -3.61 -18.30
C GLY A 125 11.04 -4.83 -18.70
N TYR A 126 11.78 -5.44 -17.77
CA TYR A 126 12.53 -6.69 -18.02
C TYR A 126 11.62 -7.85 -18.41
N HIS A 127 10.48 -8.01 -17.72
CA HIS A 127 9.51 -9.06 -18.04
C HIS A 127 8.80 -8.85 -19.38
N LEU A 128 8.49 -7.59 -19.74
CA LEU A 128 7.93 -7.24 -21.04
C LEU A 128 8.91 -7.56 -22.17
N ARG A 129 10.18 -7.19 -22.02
CA ARG A 129 11.24 -7.49 -22.98
C ARG A 129 11.45 -9.00 -23.16
N ALA A 130 11.33 -9.77 -22.08
CA ALA A 130 11.41 -11.23 -22.12
C ALA A 130 10.13 -11.93 -22.60
N ARG A 131 9.03 -11.18 -22.84
CA ARG A 131 7.71 -11.72 -23.22
C ARG A 131 7.16 -12.73 -22.21
N ASP A 132 7.41 -12.53 -20.92
CA ASP A 132 6.98 -13.47 -19.87
C ASP A 132 5.44 -13.53 -19.72
N PHE A 133 4.72 -12.46 -20.10
CA PHE A 133 3.26 -12.39 -20.00
C PHE A 133 2.53 -13.33 -20.98
N THR A 134 3.15 -13.64 -22.12
CA THR A 134 2.57 -14.51 -23.16
C THR A 134 2.78 -15.99 -22.85
N HIS A 135 3.74 -16.33 -21.98
CA HIS A 135 4.08 -17.71 -21.63
C HIS A 135 3.52 -18.10 -20.26
N ARG A 136 2.62 -19.09 -20.21
CA ARG A 136 1.99 -19.55 -18.95
C ARG A 136 2.99 -19.89 -17.83
N ARG A 137 4.16 -20.46 -18.18
CA ARG A 137 5.20 -20.85 -17.21
C ARG A 137 5.88 -19.66 -16.52
N HIS A 138 5.89 -18.48 -17.14
CA HIS A 138 6.63 -17.31 -16.63
C HIS A 138 5.73 -16.17 -16.19
N ARG A 139 4.44 -16.22 -16.55
CA ARG A 139 3.43 -15.22 -16.18
C ARG A 139 3.36 -14.98 -14.67
N SER A 140 3.45 -16.02 -13.85
CA SER A 140 3.41 -15.88 -12.38
C SER A 140 4.54 -14.99 -11.85
N HIS A 141 5.75 -15.13 -12.40
CA HIS A 141 6.90 -14.30 -12.04
C HIS A 141 6.74 -12.85 -12.50
N ALA A 142 6.10 -12.62 -13.66
CA ALA A 142 5.89 -11.29 -14.22
C ALA A 142 4.72 -10.52 -13.58
N VAL A 143 3.72 -11.22 -13.05
CA VAL A 143 2.55 -10.58 -12.40
C VAL A 143 2.92 -10.00 -11.03
N ALA A 144 3.83 -10.65 -10.29
CA ALA A 144 4.26 -10.18 -8.97
C ALA A 144 4.74 -8.71 -8.97
N PRO A 145 5.71 -8.28 -9.81
CA PRO A 145 6.14 -6.88 -9.83
C PRO A 145 5.03 -5.93 -10.28
N VAL A 146 4.08 -6.35 -11.12
CA VAL A 146 2.93 -5.51 -11.52
C VAL A 146 2.01 -5.23 -10.33
N LEU A 147 1.65 -6.28 -9.59
CA LEU A 147 0.78 -6.14 -8.41
C LEU A 147 1.44 -5.30 -7.33
N LEU A 148 2.75 -5.52 -7.10
CA LEU A 148 3.49 -4.71 -6.14
C LEU A 148 3.61 -3.26 -6.62
N ALA A 149 3.72 -3.00 -7.92
CA ALA A 149 3.85 -1.64 -8.45
C ALA A 149 2.55 -0.87 -8.26
N ALA A 150 1.41 -1.53 -8.50
CA ALA A 150 0.11 -0.97 -8.21
C ALA A 150 -0.04 -0.67 -6.71
N LEU A 151 0.35 -1.61 -5.85
CA LEU A 151 0.26 -1.46 -4.39
C LEU A 151 1.13 -0.29 -3.88
N THR A 152 2.38 -0.19 -4.34
CA THR A 152 3.27 0.91 -3.94
C THR A 152 2.80 2.24 -4.50
N ALA A 153 2.29 2.28 -5.73
CA ALA A 153 1.72 3.49 -6.32
C ALA A 153 0.48 3.96 -5.54
N THR A 154 -0.41 3.04 -5.14
CA THR A 154 -1.55 3.35 -4.26
C THR A 154 -1.06 3.89 -2.91
N THR A 155 0.00 3.30 -2.35
CA THR A 155 0.62 3.80 -1.12
C THR A 155 1.10 5.23 -1.30
N THR A 156 1.89 5.53 -2.34
CA THR A 156 2.35 6.88 -2.65
C THR A 156 1.19 7.86 -2.82
N ALA A 157 0.14 7.47 -3.55
CA ALA A 157 -1.02 8.33 -3.77
C ALA A 157 -1.76 8.64 -2.46
N LEU A 158 -1.96 7.65 -1.58
CA LEU A 158 -2.57 7.86 -0.27
C LEU A 158 -1.71 8.75 0.64
N LEU A 159 -0.40 8.60 0.58
CA LEU A 159 0.54 9.46 1.31
C LEU A 159 0.46 10.91 0.85
N LEU A 160 0.36 11.16 -0.45
CA LEU A 160 0.21 12.50 -1.03
C LEU A 160 -1.17 13.10 -0.80
N ALA A 161 -2.23 12.28 -0.80
CA ALA A 161 -3.60 12.76 -0.58
C ALA A 161 -3.89 13.11 0.89
N THR A 162 -3.05 12.65 1.82
CA THR A 162 -3.21 12.86 3.27
C THR A 162 -2.07 13.68 3.89
N SER A 163 -1.19 14.25 3.05
CA SER A 163 -0.07 15.12 3.43
C SER A 163 -0.44 16.59 3.48
#